data_AF-A0A031IED2-F1
#
_entry.id   AF-A0A031IED2-F1
#
_cell.length_a   1.000
_cell.length_b   1.000
_cell.length_c   1.000
_cell.angle_alpha   90.00
_cell.angle_beta   90.00
_cell.angle_gamma   90.00
#
_symmetry.space_group_name_H-M   'P 1'
#
loop_
_entity.id
_entity.type
_entity.pdbx_description
1 polymer ?
#
loop_
_entity_poly.entity_id
_entity_poly.type
_entity_poly.pdbx_seq_one_letter_code
_entity_poly.pdbx_strand_id
1 'polypeptide(L)'
;MVAFLQFYAFIFACCFAWQVGRPSPWSQKIFRAFLTSVNGLFVFARASISIFLLVGPLLLVTYLVFPRLITFENGLAMVISVLVIGLVDRLVSLVVLPLMRSFFLKRQRVMPQSVEMVLYTMAMAVLLFIQLHAVPGVQIHVALTLFLGFTIYFAHYLFALYRIRLMKKKLTTVAQEEERKAS
;
A
#
# COMPACT_ATOMS: atom_id res chain seq x y z
N MET A 1 2.47 -6.98 20.92
CA MET A 1 1.98 -8.28 20.42
C MET A 1 0.54 -8.23 19.92
N VAL A 2 -0.38 -7.58 20.64
CA VAL A 2 -1.81 -7.51 20.25
C VAL A 2 -2.04 -6.94 18.84
N ALA A 3 -1.34 -5.86 18.47
CA ALA A 3 -1.48 -5.26 17.13
C ALA A 3 -1.05 -6.20 15.98
N PHE A 4 0.04 -6.97 16.16
CA PHE A 4 0.47 -7.96 15.17
C PHE A 4 -0.51 -9.12 15.05
N LEU A 5 -1.12 -9.54 16.17
CA LEU A 5 -2.12 -10.61 16.19
C LEU A 5 -3.42 -10.18 15.50
N GLN A 6 -3.90 -8.96 15.80
CA GLN A 6 -5.05 -8.34 15.13
C GLN A 6 -4.81 -8.18 13.64
N PHE A 7 -3.60 -7.79 13.26
CA PHE A 7 -3.21 -7.64 11.87
C PHE A 7 -3.19 -8.98 11.11
N TYR A 8 -2.59 -10.01 11.70
CA TYR A 8 -2.63 -11.37 11.14
C TYR A 8 -4.08 -11.87 11.01
N ALA A 9 -4.90 -11.65 12.04
CA ALA A 9 -6.31 -12.01 12.04
C ALA A 9 -7.10 -11.31 10.91
N PHE A 10 -6.78 -10.05 10.62
CA PHE A 10 -7.41 -9.30 9.53
C PHE A 10 -7.03 -9.86 8.14
N ILE A 11 -5.74 -10.13 7.91
CA ILE A 11 -5.27 -10.77 6.66
C ILE A 11 -5.95 -12.13 6.49
N PHE A 12 -5.94 -12.94 7.55
CA PHE A 12 -6.57 -14.25 7.53
C PHE A 12 -8.07 -14.17 7.24
N ALA A 13 -8.80 -13.26 7.88
CA ALA A 13 -10.23 -13.04 7.64
C ALA A 13 -10.52 -12.62 6.20
N CYS A 14 -9.70 -11.75 5.61
CA CYS A 14 -9.86 -11.34 4.21
C CYS A 14 -9.57 -12.48 3.23
N CYS A 15 -8.48 -13.24 3.45
CA CYS A 15 -8.15 -14.42 2.64
C CYS A 15 -9.21 -15.52 2.79
N PHE A 16 -9.79 -15.66 3.98
CA PHE A 16 -10.86 -16.60 4.26
C PHE A 16 -12.15 -16.20 3.56
N ALA A 17 -12.57 -14.93 3.66
CA ALA A 17 -13.73 -14.39 2.96
C ALA A 17 -13.63 -14.59 1.44
N TRP A 18 -12.43 -14.44 0.87
CA TRP A 18 -12.17 -14.74 -0.54
C TRP A 18 -12.36 -16.22 -0.90
N GLN A 19 -12.00 -17.14 -0.01
CA GLN A 19 -12.16 -18.60 -0.20
C GLN A 19 -13.61 -19.06 0.00
N VAL A 20 -14.40 -18.35 0.82
CA VAL A 20 -15.81 -18.68 1.07
C VAL A 20 -16.63 -18.64 -0.22
N GLY A 21 -16.35 -17.70 -1.12
CA GLY A 21 -17.02 -17.56 -2.43
C GLY A 21 -16.71 -18.66 -3.47
N ARG A 22 -15.84 -19.64 -3.16
CA ARG A 22 -15.51 -20.74 -4.07
C ARG A 22 -16.21 -22.05 -3.70
N PRO A 23 -16.60 -22.88 -4.70
CA PRO A 23 -17.14 -24.21 -4.44
C PRO A 23 -15.98 -25.15 -4.05
N SER A 24 -15.76 -25.33 -2.74
CA SER A 24 -14.84 -26.34 -2.19
C SER A 24 -15.29 -26.79 -0.80
N PRO A 25 -14.84 -27.95 -0.30
CA PRO A 25 -15.15 -28.40 1.06
C PRO A 25 -14.49 -27.50 2.12
N TRP A 26 -15.13 -27.35 3.29
CA TRP A 26 -14.73 -26.44 4.36
C TRP A 26 -13.30 -26.64 4.87
N SER A 27 -12.86 -27.89 5.02
CA SER A 27 -11.48 -28.22 5.43
C SER A 27 -10.44 -27.71 4.42
N GLN A 28 -10.72 -27.84 3.12
CA GLN A 28 -9.87 -27.27 2.06
C GLN A 28 -9.93 -25.74 2.02
N LYS A 29 -11.08 -25.11 2.34
CA LYS A 29 -11.17 -23.64 2.42
C LYS A 29 -10.27 -23.09 3.51
N ILE A 30 -10.27 -23.70 4.70
CA ILE A 30 -9.43 -23.28 5.83
C ILE A 30 -7.95 -23.49 5.49
N PHE A 31 -7.58 -24.67 4.99
CA PHE A 31 -6.18 -24.97 4.66
C PHE A 31 -5.64 -24.06 3.55
N ARG A 32 -6.42 -23.84 2.49
CA ARG A 32 -6.05 -22.91 1.43
C ARG A 32 -6.04 -21.47 1.93
N ALA A 33 -6.99 -21.04 2.76
CA ALA A 33 -6.98 -19.71 3.36
C ALA A 33 -5.72 -19.50 4.20
N PHE A 34 -5.29 -20.50 4.98
CA PHE A 34 -4.06 -20.48 5.76
C PHE A 34 -2.82 -20.33 4.85
N LEU A 35 -2.65 -21.21 3.86
CA LEU A 35 -1.55 -21.12 2.88
C LEU A 35 -1.54 -19.78 2.13
N THR A 36 -2.73 -19.29 1.74
CA THR A 36 -2.87 -18.00 1.06
C THR A 36 -2.52 -16.84 2.01
N SER A 37 -2.88 -16.95 3.29
CA SER A 37 -2.57 -15.95 4.31
C SER A 37 -1.07 -15.90 4.62
N VAL A 38 -0.37 -17.04 4.65
CA VAL A 38 1.08 -17.12 4.86
C VAL A 38 1.83 -16.53 3.66
N ASN A 39 1.44 -16.89 2.43
CA ASN A 39 1.99 -16.24 1.23
C ASN A 39 1.67 -14.74 1.20
N GLY A 40 0.47 -14.35 1.61
CA GLY A 40 0.07 -12.96 1.78
C GLY A 40 0.95 -12.24 2.81
N LEU A 41 1.29 -12.91 3.91
CA LEU A 41 2.21 -12.39 4.93
C LEU A 41 3.62 -12.20 4.38
N PHE A 42 4.09 -13.11 3.52
CA PHE A 42 5.42 -13.02 2.91
C PHE A 42 5.51 -11.89 1.88
N VAL A 43 4.48 -11.76 1.04
CA VAL A 43 4.33 -10.62 0.12
C VAL A 43 4.22 -9.32 0.91
N PHE A 44 3.47 -9.32 2.02
CA PHE A 44 3.37 -8.19 2.92
C PHE A 44 4.72 -7.86 3.57
N ALA A 45 5.47 -8.84 4.07
CA ALA A 45 6.80 -8.62 4.66
C ALA A 45 7.76 -8.01 3.63
N ARG A 46 7.78 -8.54 2.40
CA ARG A 46 8.58 -7.97 1.30
C ARG A 46 8.16 -6.55 0.94
N ALA A 47 6.86 -6.27 0.89
CA ALA A 47 6.34 -4.94 0.61
C ALA A 47 6.63 -3.96 1.77
N SER A 48 6.52 -4.41 3.01
CA SER A 48 6.82 -3.66 4.22
C SER A 48 8.30 -3.31 4.31
N ILE A 49 9.21 -4.23 3.93
CA ILE A 49 10.65 -3.92 3.81
C ILE A 49 10.87 -2.85 2.73
N SER A 50 10.18 -2.96 1.58
CA SER A 50 10.29 -1.96 0.51
C SER A 50 9.78 -0.58 0.94
N ILE A 51 8.68 -0.52 1.68
CA ILE A 51 8.14 0.73 2.22
C ILE A 51 9.03 1.24 3.35
N PHE A 52 9.64 0.36 4.13
CA PHE A 52 10.62 0.75 5.15
C PHE A 52 11.84 1.45 4.54
N LEU A 53 12.34 0.96 3.40
CA LEU A 53 13.43 1.61 2.68
C LEU A 53 13.03 2.96 2.06
N LEU A 54 11.75 3.17 1.74
CA LEU A 54 11.25 4.40 1.13
C LEU A 54 10.83 5.45 2.18
N VAL A 55 9.97 5.05 3.11
CA VAL A 55 9.32 5.89 4.12
C VAL A 55 10.16 6.01 5.38
N GLY A 56 10.97 4.99 5.73
CA GLY A 56 11.85 5.02 6.89
C GLY A 56 12.83 6.20 6.87
N PRO A 57 13.63 6.38 5.80
CA PRO A 57 14.52 7.54 5.68
C PRO A 57 13.75 8.87 5.65
N LEU A 58 12.58 8.91 5.01
CA LEU A 58 11.74 10.10 4.96
C LEU A 58 11.26 10.52 6.36
N LEU A 59 10.79 9.56 7.17
CA LEU A 59 10.40 9.81 8.55
C LEU A 59 11.60 10.20 9.42
N LEU A 60 12.77 9.60 9.20
CA LEU A 60 14.00 9.94 9.95
C LEU A 60 14.43 11.38 9.67
N VAL A 61 14.47 11.79 8.40
CA VAL A 61 14.80 13.16 8.01
C VAL A 61 13.75 14.12 8.55
N THR A 62 12.46 13.78 8.48
CA THR A 62 11.38 14.60 9.03
C THR A 62 11.52 14.77 10.54
N TYR A 63 11.86 13.70 11.26
CA TYR A 63 12.11 13.75 12.71
C TYR A 63 13.30 14.63 13.06
N LEU A 64 14.40 14.55 12.30
CA LEU A 64 15.61 15.34 12.56
C LEU A 64 15.46 16.82 12.19
N VAL A 65 14.80 17.12 11.06
CA VAL A 65 14.72 18.47 10.49
C VAL A 65 13.50 19.23 11.03
N PHE A 66 12.40 18.52 11.32
CA PHE A 66 11.13 19.12 11.74
C PHE A 66 10.57 18.43 13.01
N PRO A 67 11.23 18.58 14.16
CA PRO A 67 10.84 17.91 15.41
C PRO A 67 9.46 18.34 15.94
N ARG A 68 8.90 19.46 15.47
CA ARG A 68 7.55 19.91 15.82
C ARG A 68 6.43 19.18 15.05
N LEU A 69 6.77 18.49 13.95
CA LEU A 69 5.79 17.81 13.08
C LEU A 69 5.62 16.33 13.47
N ILE A 70 6.66 15.71 14.01
CA ILE A 70 6.64 14.32 14.44
C ILE A 70 7.58 14.08 15.62
N THR A 71 7.09 13.39 16.64
CA THR A 71 7.90 12.93 17.77
C THR A 71 7.69 11.44 17.99
N PHE A 72 8.80 10.75 18.26
CA PHE A 72 8.83 9.34 18.60
C PHE A 72 9.50 9.18 19.96
N GLU A 73 8.83 8.52 20.90
CA GLU A 73 9.42 8.23 22.21
C GLU A 73 10.58 7.23 22.10
N ASN A 74 10.48 6.25 21.19
CA ASN A 74 11.44 5.15 21.06
C ASN A 74 11.66 4.73 19.60
N GLY A 75 12.82 4.15 19.29
CA GLY A 75 13.10 3.59 17.96
C GLY A 75 12.10 2.51 17.52
N LEU A 76 11.52 1.76 18.45
CA LEU A 76 10.44 0.80 18.17
C LEU A 76 9.16 1.50 17.69
N ALA A 77 8.82 2.68 18.23
CA ALA A 77 7.66 3.46 17.79
C ALA A 77 7.82 3.93 16.33
N MET A 78 9.05 4.29 15.94
CA MET A 78 9.38 4.61 14.55
C MET A 78 9.18 3.40 13.64
N VAL A 79 9.70 2.22 14.00
CA VAL A 79 9.54 0.99 13.20
C VAL A 79 8.06 0.61 13.05
N ILE A 80 7.30 0.65 14.14
CA ILE A 80 5.85 0.37 14.12
C ILE A 80 5.12 1.37 13.22
N SER A 81 5.46 2.66 13.31
CA SER A 81 4.84 3.70 12.48
C SER A 81 5.10 3.48 10.99
N VAL A 82 6.32 3.11 10.61
CA VAL A 82 6.66 2.78 9.23
C VAL A 82 5.88 1.57 8.72
N LEU A 83 5.74 0.53 9.55
CA LEU A 83 4.94 -0.65 9.22
C LEU A 83 3.45 -0.31 9.06
N VAL A 84 2.91 0.52 9.95
CA VAL A 84 1.53 1.02 9.87
C VAL A 84 1.31 1.83 8.60
N ILE A 85 2.25 2.71 8.23
CA ILE A 85 2.15 3.48 6.98
C ILE A 85 2.09 2.55 5.77
N GLY A 86 2.97 1.54 5.73
CA GLY A 86 2.97 0.58 4.63
C GLY A 86 1.72 -0.29 4.56
N LEU A 87 1.13 -0.62 5.72
CA LEU A 87 -0.14 -1.31 5.78
C LEU A 87 -1.29 -0.45 5.24
N VAL A 88 -1.39 0.79 5.70
CA VAL A 88 -2.44 1.71 5.29
C VAL A 88 -2.37 1.97 3.78
N ASP A 89 -1.17 2.14 3.23
CA ASP A 89 -0.94 2.24 1.78
C ASP A 89 -1.53 1.04 1.01
N ARG A 90 -1.27 -0.18 1.49
CA ARG A 90 -1.80 -1.39 0.85
C ARG A 90 -3.30 -1.50 0.96
N LEU A 91 -3.87 -1.12 2.09
CA LEU A 91 -5.31 -1.13 2.29
C LEU A 91 -6.00 -0.12 1.36
N VAL A 92 -5.47 1.09 1.24
CA VAL A 92 -6.01 2.11 0.32
C VAL A 92 -5.87 1.65 -1.13
N SER A 93 -4.71 1.14 -1.52
CA SER A 93 -4.44 0.70 -2.90
C SER A 93 -5.25 -0.53 -3.32
N LEU A 94 -5.49 -1.49 -2.42
CA LEU A 94 -6.16 -2.76 -2.75
C LEU A 94 -7.68 -2.73 -2.50
N VAL A 95 -8.15 -1.93 -1.55
CA VAL A 95 -9.56 -1.92 -1.15
C VAL A 95 -10.21 -0.63 -1.62
N VAL A 96 -9.71 0.51 -1.17
CA VAL A 96 -10.35 1.82 -1.39
C VAL A 96 -10.32 2.21 -2.87
N LEU A 97 -9.17 2.11 -3.54
CA LEU A 97 -9.08 2.49 -4.96
C LEU A 97 -9.95 1.64 -5.88
N PRO A 98 -9.92 0.30 -5.80
CA PRO A 98 -10.78 -0.54 -6.64
C PRO A 98 -12.27 -0.30 -6.36
N LEU A 99 -12.66 -0.09 -5.10
CA LEU A 99 -14.04 0.29 -4.75
C LEU A 99 -14.43 1.60 -5.44
N MET A 100 -13.61 2.65 -5.34
CA MET A 100 -13.88 3.95 -5.97
C MET A 100 -13.93 3.84 -7.50
N ARG A 101 -12.97 3.13 -8.11
CA ARG A 101 -12.95 2.87 -9.55
C ARG A 101 -14.20 2.11 -10.02
N SER A 102 -14.73 1.20 -9.20
CA SER A 102 -15.96 0.45 -9.53
C SER A 102 -17.18 1.36 -9.69
N PHE A 103 -17.27 2.47 -8.95
CA PHE A 103 -18.36 3.45 -9.09
C PHE A 103 -18.30 4.19 -10.43
N PHE A 104 -17.10 4.52 -10.92
CA PHE A 104 -16.92 5.16 -12.22
C PHE A 104 -17.15 4.18 -13.38
N LEU A 105 -16.68 2.93 -13.23
CA LEU A 105 -16.93 1.85 -14.19
C LEU A 105 -18.43 1.55 -14.36
N LYS A 106 -19.21 1.57 -13.28
CA LYS A 106 -20.69 1.45 -13.35
C LYS A 106 -21.36 2.55 -14.18
N ARG A 107 -20.69 3.70 -14.35
CA ARG A 107 -21.17 4.82 -15.19
C ARG A 107 -20.50 4.85 -16.58
N GLN A 108 -19.82 3.77 -16.99
CA GLN A 108 -19.03 3.69 -18.23
C GLN A 108 -18.01 4.83 -18.42
N ARG A 109 -17.51 5.41 -17.33
CA ARG A 109 -16.51 6.49 -17.38
C ARG A 109 -15.21 6.03 -16.74
N VAL A 110 -14.09 6.49 -17.31
CA VAL A 110 -12.78 6.37 -16.67
C VAL A 110 -12.68 7.41 -15.56
N MET A 111 -12.17 7.00 -14.40
CA MET A 111 -11.98 7.88 -13.26
C MET A 111 -10.93 8.97 -13.60
N PRO A 112 -11.22 10.27 -13.40
CA PRO A 112 -10.24 11.31 -13.63
C PRO A 112 -9.06 11.17 -12.64
N GLN A 113 -7.84 11.39 -13.15
CA GLN A 113 -6.63 11.22 -12.33
C GLN A 113 -6.56 12.19 -11.14
N SER A 114 -7.06 13.42 -11.31
CA SER A 114 -7.16 14.40 -10.23
C SER A 114 -8.06 13.92 -9.09
N VAL A 115 -9.18 13.28 -9.43
CA VAL A 115 -10.11 12.70 -8.46
C VAL A 115 -9.48 11.50 -7.75
N GLU A 116 -8.74 10.67 -8.48
CA GLU A 116 -8.01 9.53 -7.91
C GLU A 116 -6.95 9.99 -6.91
N MET A 117 -6.17 11.02 -7.27
CA MET A 117 -5.17 11.63 -6.40
C MET A 117 -5.79 12.13 -5.11
N VAL A 118 -6.81 12.99 -5.21
CA VAL A 118 -7.44 13.61 -4.03
C VAL A 118 -8.02 12.55 -3.10
N LEU A 119 -8.73 11.56 -3.66
CA LEU A 119 -9.32 10.49 -2.86
C LEU A 119 -8.27 9.60 -2.21
N TYR A 120 -7.20 9.23 -2.93
CA TYR A 120 -6.10 8.46 -2.37
C TYR A 120 -5.45 9.24 -1.23
N THR A 121 -5.08 10.50 -1.45
CA THR A 121 -4.38 11.33 -0.48
C THR A 121 -5.24 11.57 0.77
N MET A 122 -6.53 11.84 0.61
CA MET A 122 -7.45 12.04 1.73
C MET A 122 -7.67 10.74 2.51
N ALA A 123 -7.92 9.61 1.83
CA ALA A 123 -8.09 8.32 2.49
C ALA A 123 -6.83 7.90 3.26
N MET A 124 -5.65 8.07 2.65
CA MET A 124 -4.37 7.84 3.31
C MET A 124 -4.22 8.76 4.52
N ALA A 125 -4.44 10.07 4.38
CA ALA A 125 -4.23 11.02 5.48
C ALA A 125 -5.13 10.71 6.68
N VAL A 126 -6.41 10.40 6.44
CA VAL A 126 -7.37 10.04 7.49
C VAL A 126 -6.95 8.74 8.18
N LEU A 127 -6.66 7.69 7.40
CA LEU A 127 -6.28 6.39 7.97
C LEU A 127 -4.93 6.46 8.70
N LEU A 128 -3.96 7.20 8.16
CA LEU A 128 -2.68 7.43 8.82
C LEU A 128 -2.86 8.20 10.13
N PHE A 129 -3.69 9.24 10.13
CA PHE A 129 -3.95 10.02 11.34
C PHE A 129 -4.56 9.15 12.45
N ILE A 130 -5.60 8.38 12.13
CA ILE A 130 -6.25 7.48 13.09
C ILE A 130 -5.28 6.40 13.60
N GLN A 131 -4.56 5.74 12.69
CA GLN A 131 -3.72 4.59 13.05
C GLN A 131 -2.43 4.98 13.75
N LEU A 132 -1.80 6.11 13.38
CA LEU A 132 -0.57 6.57 14.02
C LEU A 132 -0.84 7.17 15.40
N HIS A 133 -1.98 7.84 15.61
CA HIS A 133 -2.39 8.28 16.96
C HIS A 133 -2.72 7.12 17.90
N ALA A 134 -3.07 5.94 17.37
CA ALA A 134 -3.28 4.75 18.17
C ALA A 134 -1.97 4.07 18.61
N VAL A 135 -0.82 4.46 18.03
CA VAL A 135 0.49 3.92 18.42
C VAL A 135 1.01 4.68 19.64
N PRO A 136 1.29 4.00 20.77
CA PRO A 136 1.83 4.66 21.96
C PRO A 136 3.20 5.27 21.67
N GLY A 137 3.40 6.51 22.13
CA GLY A 137 4.65 7.24 21.97
C GLY A 137 4.88 7.86 20.58
N VAL A 138 3.82 8.02 19.78
CA VAL A 138 3.85 8.73 18.50
C VAL A 138 2.96 9.96 18.60
N GLN A 139 3.53 11.14 18.33
CA GLN A 139 2.73 12.35 18.11
C GLN A 139 2.98 12.84 16.69
N ILE A 140 1.90 12.99 15.93
CA ILE A 140 1.97 13.40 14.53
C ILE A 140 1.02 14.56 14.26
N HIS A 141 1.50 15.56 13.54
CA HIS A 141 0.67 16.68 13.12
C HIS A 141 -0.17 16.32 11.88
N VAL A 142 -1.41 16.82 11.79
CA VAL A 142 -2.33 16.57 10.65
C VAL A 142 -1.72 16.99 9.30
N ALA A 143 -0.93 18.05 9.28
CA ALA A 143 -0.25 18.51 8.07
C ALA A 143 0.73 17.45 7.54
N LEU A 144 1.38 16.69 8.43
CA LEU A 144 2.32 15.66 8.05
C LEU A 144 1.61 14.43 7.47
N THR A 145 0.42 14.07 7.97
CA THR A 145 -0.34 12.93 7.42
C THR A 145 -0.84 13.21 6.00
N LEU A 146 -1.26 14.45 5.72
CA LEU A 146 -1.59 14.90 4.36
C LEU A 146 -0.37 14.88 3.44
N PHE A 147 0.77 15.40 3.91
CA PHE A 147 2.02 15.40 3.15
C PHE A 147 2.50 13.98 2.83
N LEU A 148 2.44 13.07 3.80
CA LEU A 148 2.77 11.66 3.61
C LEU A 148 1.81 11.00 2.62
N GLY A 149 0.50 11.21 2.74
CA GLY A 149 -0.49 10.68 1.80
C GLY A 149 -0.26 11.15 0.36
N PHE A 150 0.12 12.41 0.16
CA PHE A 150 0.48 12.94 -1.15
C PHE A 150 1.80 12.36 -1.68
N THR A 151 2.83 12.29 -0.84
CA THR A 151 4.15 11.79 -1.21
C THR A 151 4.08 10.32 -1.63
N ILE A 152 3.31 9.50 -0.91
CA ILE A 152 3.14 8.08 -1.24
C ILE A 152 2.35 7.92 -2.55
N TYR A 153 1.31 8.73 -2.79
CA TYR A 153 0.61 8.75 -4.08
C TYR A 153 1.55 9.09 -5.22
N PHE A 154 2.35 10.15 -5.05
CA PHE A 154 3.28 10.63 -6.05
C PHE A 154 4.36 9.58 -6.37
N ALA A 155 4.89 8.90 -5.35
CA ALA A 155 5.82 7.80 -5.53
C ALA A 155 5.19 6.65 -6.33
N HIS A 156 3.95 6.25 -6.02
CA HIS A 156 3.22 5.23 -6.78
C HIS A 156 3.05 5.63 -8.25
N TYR A 157 2.68 6.89 -8.49
CA TYR A 157 2.50 7.41 -9.84
C TYR A 157 3.81 7.42 -10.64
N LEU A 158 4.92 7.84 -10.02
CA LEU A 158 6.25 7.78 -10.64
C LEU A 158 6.67 6.35 -10.99
N PHE A 159 6.45 5.39 -10.08
CA PHE A 159 6.75 3.98 -10.36
C PHE A 159 5.89 3.41 -11.49
N ALA A 160 4.60 3.79 -11.56
CA ALA A 160 3.72 3.39 -12.64
C ALA A 160 4.22 3.94 -13.99
N LEU A 161 4.56 5.23 -14.06
CA LEU A 161 5.13 5.87 -15.25
C LEU A 161 6.44 5.20 -15.68
N TYR A 162 7.33 4.91 -14.72
CA TYR A 162 8.59 4.23 -14.98
C TYR A 162 8.37 2.83 -15.58
N ARG A 163 7.44 2.05 -15.03
CA ARG A 163 7.06 0.74 -15.58
C ARG A 163 6.51 0.84 -16.99
N ILE A 164 5.65 1.81 -17.26
CA ILE A 164 5.10 2.04 -18.61
C ILE A 164 6.22 2.36 -19.59
N ARG A 165 7.17 3.22 -19.20
CA ARG A 165 8.35 3.53 -20.03
C ARG A 165 9.21 2.28 -20.30
N LEU A 166 9.44 1.44 -19.29
CA LEU A 166 10.18 0.18 -19.45
C LEU A 166 9.46 -0.80 -20.39
N MET A 167 8.13 -0.94 -20.26
CA MET A 167 7.35 -1.81 -21.16
C MET A 167 7.38 -1.30 -22.59
N LYS A 168 7.24 0.02 -22.79
CA LYS A 168 7.35 0.63 -24.13
C LYS A 168 8.71 0.37 -24.76
N LYS A 169 9.81 0.52 -23.99
CA LYS A 169 11.17 0.18 -24.47
C LYS A 169 11.31 -1.29 -24.87
N LYS A 170 10.75 -2.22 -24.07
CA LYS A 170 10.76 -3.66 -24.39
C LYS A 170 9.98 -3.98 -25.67
N LEU A 171 8.84 -3.36 -25.88
CA LEU A 171 8.03 -3.53 -27.10
C LEU A 171 8.78 -3.02 -28.34
N THR A 172 9.43 -1.86 -28.25
CA THR A 172 10.23 -1.33 -29.37
C THR A 172 11.45 -2.19 -29.69
N THR A 173 12.12 -2.76 -28.69
CA THR A 173 13.26 -3.65 -28.93
C THR A 173 12.83 -4.98 -29.55
N VAL A 174 11.69 -5.54 -29.13
CA VAL A 174 11.15 -6.78 -29.74
C VAL A 174 10.72 -6.54 -31.19
N ALA A 175 10.05 -5.43 -31.49
CA ALA A 175 9.67 -5.08 -32.86
C ALA A 175 10.88 -4.92 -33.79
N GLN A 176 11.96 -4.29 -33.31
CA GLN A 176 13.21 -4.17 -34.07
C GLN A 176 13.93 -5.52 -34.27
N GLU A 177 13.79 -6.45 -33.32
CA GLU A 177 14.38 -7.79 -33.42
C GLU A 177 13.62 -8.70 -34.39
N GLU A 178 12.31 -8.52 -34.52
CA GLU A 178 11.47 -9.20 -35.52
C GLU A 178 11.74 -8.69 -36.94
N GLU A 179 11.84 -7.37 -37.15
CA GLU A 179 12.22 -6.80 -38.46
C GLU A 179 13.60 -7.27 -38.92
N ARG A 180 14.56 -7.41 -38.00
CA ARG A 180 15.93 -7.86 -38.31
C ARG A 180 16.03 -9.36 -38.62
N LYS A 181 15.05 -10.16 -38.22
CA LYS A 181 14.94 -11.59 -38.58
C LYS A 181 14.15 -11.81 -39.88
N ALA A 182 13.40 -10.82 -40.32
CA ALA A 182 12.63 -10.83 -41.56
C ALA A 182 13.40 -10.25 -42.77
N SER A 183 14.56 -9.62 -42.52
CA SER A 183 15.54 -9.17 -43.52
C SER A 183 16.69 -10.15 -43.67
#